data_AF-A0A7J9XTE6-F1
#
_entry.id   AF-A0A7J9XTE6-F1
#
_cell.length_a   1.000
_cell.length_b   1.000
_cell.length_c   1.000
_cell.angle_alpha   90.00
_cell.angle_beta   90.00
_cell.angle_gamma   90.00
#
_symmetry.space_group_name_H-M   'P 1'
#
loop_
_entity.id
_entity.type
_entity.pdbx_description
1 polymer ?
#
loop_
_entity_poly.entity_id
_entity_poly.type
_entity_poly.pdbx_seq_one_letter_code
_entity_poly.pdbx_strand_id
1 'polypeptide(L)'
;MRRRRWPAPHPGTRWEVVIEPTGPAWLPVAVLFTGRGHVVHRVSSAKASDLRRFLSRHAKSNGIDADTLARLPLVVPAGLQALELPGPEAAALGRRVRAADRLTRVAAEHKVRIKDLVRQLMPVTPLTGDLGQADLAVLERYADPRALLKAGPARLTALISKASHGHQGAERAAVWRASATAAVQLYAAYPGMPFTDLADEVATEVRLLRTTQTELGRHGAQREQAYRWADPGQLARSLCPASPRSAPRCWSPRSADPTGSPPPRTSAPTPGRPREPRRPATPTATANP
;
A
#
# COMPACT_ATOMS: atom_id res chain seq x y z
N MET A 1 35.11 15.06 3.16
CA MET A 1 34.01 15.37 4.10
C MET A 1 34.58 15.99 5.37
N ARG A 2 34.51 17.33 5.53
CA ARG A 2 34.81 17.95 6.84
C ARG A 2 33.63 17.68 7.77
N ARG A 3 33.79 16.81 8.76
CA ARG A 3 32.83 16.71 9.87
C ARG A 3 32.86 18.05 10.59
N ARG A 4 31.87 18.92 10.35
CA ARG A 4 31.64 20.07 11.24
C ARG A 4 31.39 19.48 12.63
N ARG A 5 32.32 19.67 13.55
CA ARG A 5 32.04 19.48 14.98
C ARG A 5 31.01 20.54 15.34
N TRP A 6 29.84 20.10 15.79
CA TRP A 6 28.94 21.02 16.48
C TRP A 6 29.68 21.53 17.73
N PRO A 7 29.68 22.84 17.99
CA PRO A 7 30.18 23.34 19.27
C PRO A 7 29.41 22.65 20.40
N ALA A 8 30.12 22.33 21.48
CA ALA A 8 29.46 21.78 22.66
C ALA A 8 28.41 22.80 23.12
N PRO A 9 27.14 22.39 23.27
CA PRO A 9 26.12 23.30 23.78
C PRO A 9 26.51 23.79 25.16
N HIS A 10 26.23 25.06 25.46
CA HIS A 10 26.35 25.56 26.83
C HIS A 10 25.45 24.73 27.76
N PRO A 11 25.84 24.52 29.03
CA PRO A 11 24.97 23.90 30.03
C PRO A 11 23.59 24.59 30.01
N GLY A 12 22.52 23.80 29.87
CA GLY A 12 21.14 24.30 29.78
C GLY A 12 20.64 24.65 28.35
N THR A 13 21.44 24.48 27.30
CA THR A 13 20.97 24.74 25.92
C THR A 13 19.89 23.74 25.50
N ARG A 14 18.72 24.26 25.11
CA ARG A 14 17.63 23.46 24.53
C ARG A 14 17.68 23.54 23.00
N TRP A 15 17.70 22.38 22.35
CA TRP A 15 17.75 22.30 20.89
C TRP A 15 16.33 22.18 20.34
N GLU A 16 16.08 22.80 19.20
CA GLU A 16 14.93 22.52 18.35
C GLU A 16 15.36 21.56 17.23
N VAL A 17 14.78 20.37 17.22
CA VAL A 17 15.18 19.28 16.34
C VAL A 17 14.06 19.02 15.34
N VAL A 18 14.31 19.32 14.07
CA VAL A 18 13.32 19.11 13.01
C VAL A 18 13.54 17.78 12.32
N ILE A 19 12.47 16.98 12.22
CA ILE A 19 12.53 15.62 11.69
C ILE A 19 11.47 15.45 10.59
N GLU A 20 11.92 15.12 9.38
CA GLU A 20 11.06 14.56 8.34
C GLU A 20 10.97 13.03 8.53
N PRO A 21 9.78 12.49 8.87
CA PRO A 21 9.60 11.10 9.23
C PRO A 21 9.59 10.21 7.97
N THR A 22 10.77 9.77 7.53
CA THR A 22 10.91 8.74 6.49
C THR A 22 11.17 7.38 7.14
N GLY A 23 10.20 6.46 7.06
CA GLY A 23 10.33 5.13 7.66
C GLY A 23 10.35 5.14 9.20
N PRO A 24 10.91 4.11 9.88
CA PRO A 24 10.96 4.03 11.33
C PRO A 24 12.20 4.66 11.98
N ALA A 25 13.22 5.02 11.19
CA ALA A 25 14.53 5.45 11.70
C ALA A 25 14.51 6.78 12.48
N TRP A 26 13.46 7.57 12.31
CA TRP A 26 13.30 8.85 13.00
C TRP A 26 12.95 8.69 14.49
N LEU A 27 12.31 7.58 14.88
CA LEU A 27 11.77 7.41 16.23
C LEU A 27 12.88 7.34 17.31
N PRO A 28 13.98 6.57 17.14
CA PRO A 28 15.08 6.57 18.10
C PRO A 28 15.70 7.97 18.30
N VAL A 29 15.80 8.75 17.22
CA VAL A 29 16.33 10.12 17.26
C VAL A 29 15.38 11.01 18.07
N ALA A 30 14.08 10.94 17.81
CA ALA A 30 13.09 11.70 18.57
C ALA A 30 13.11 11.34 20.06
N VAL A 31 13.12 10.05 20.41
CA VAL A 31 13.19 9.58 21.81
C VAL A 31 14.45 10.12 22.51
N LEU A 32 15.60 10.09 21.82
CA LEU A 32 16.87 10.58 22.36
C LEU A 32 16.81 12.06 22.73
N PHE A 33 16.29 12.90 21.83
CA PHE A 33 16.26 14.35 22.04
C PHE A 33 15.16 14.75 23.03
N THR A 34 13.97 14.16 22.93
CA THR A 34 12.88 14.39 23.89
C THR A 34 13.30 13.96 25.30
N GLY A 35 13.96 12.80 25.46
CA GLY A 35 14.45 12.31 26.74
C GLY A 35 15.54 13.18 27.39
N ARG A 36 16.20 14.05 26.60
CA ARG A 36 17.16 15.06 27.08
C ARG A 36 16.55 16.46 27.27
N GLY A 37 15.22 16.59 27.18
CA GLY A 37 14.51 17.85 27.38
C GLY A 37 14.52 18.78 26.15
N HIS A 38 14.99 18.32 24.99
CA HIS A 38 14.96 19.11 23.75
C HIS A 38 13.56 19.12 23.11
N VAL A 39 13.27 20.10 22.26
CA VAL A 39 12.02 20.15 21.48
C VAL A 39 12.25 19.42 20.17
N VAL A 40 11.37 18.49 19.84
CA VAL A 40 11.40 17.79 18.55
C VAL A 40 10.18 18.23 17.75
N HIS A 41 10.34 18.60 16.49
CA HIS A 41 9.27 18.92 15.57
C HIS A 41 9.19 17.86 14.48
N ARG A 42 7.97 17.36 14.23
CA ARG A 42 7.71 16.47 13.10
C ARG A 42 7.14 17.30 11.95
N VAL A 43 7.74 17.17 10.77
CA VAL A 43 7.29 17.89 9.57
C VAL A 43 6.76 16.93 8.52
N SER A 44 5.78 17.38 7.72
CA SER A 44 5.31 16.58 6.60
C SER A 44 6.32 16.65 5.45
N SER A 45 6.42 15.58 4.67
CA SER A 45 7.25 15.56 3.45
C SER A 45 6.85 16.63 2.44
N ALA A 46 5.55 17.00 2.40
CA ALA A 46 5.08 18.12 1.59
C ALA A 46 5.71 19.44 2.04
N LYS A 47 5.63 19.78 3.34
CA LYS A 47 6.21 21.01 3.90
C LYS A 47 7.73 21.05 3.71
N ALA A 48 8.42 19.93 3.93
CA ALA A 48 9.86 19.80 3.68
C ALA A 48 10.21 20.01 2.19
N SER A 49 9.42 19.41 1.28
CA SER A 49 9.58 19.55 -0.16
C SER A 49 9.34 20.99 -0.65
N ASP A 50 8.32 21.66 -0.13
CA ASP A 50 8.00 23.03 -0.51
C ASP A 50 9.08 24.01 -0.05
N LEU A 51 9.56 23.86 1.19
CA LEU A 51 10.70 24.65 1.68
C LEU A 51 11.94 24.40 0.81
N ARG A 52 12.21 23.13 0.46
CA ARG A 52 13.34 22.77 -0.40
C ARG A 52 13.21 23.45 -1.77
N ARG A 53 12.03 23.45 -2.39
CA ARG A 53 11.78 24.12 -3.67
C ARG A 53 11.98 25.63 -3.57
N PHE A 54 11.59 26.23 -2.45
CA PHE A 54 11.77 27.66 -2.19
C PHE A 54 13.24 28.05 -1.97
N LEU A 55 13.98 27.29 -1.17
CA LEU A 55 15.36 27.61 -0.78
C LEU A 55 16.43 27.11 -1.75
N SER A 56 16.19 26.03 -2.49
CA SER A 56 17.19 25.37 -3.34
C SER A 56 16.75 25.36 -4.80
N ARG A 57 17.47 26.10 -5.67
CA ARG A 57 17.28 26.03 -7.12
C ARG A 57 17.98 24.82 -7.75
N HIS A 58 19.09 24.31 -7.19
CA HIS A 58 19.91 23.22 -7.79
C HIS A 58 20.40 22.16 -6.77
N ALA A 59 20.50 20.91 -7.24
CA ALA A 59 21.06 19.67 -6.65
C ALA A 59 20.59 19.23 -5.23
N LYS A 60 20.02 18.02 -5.15
CA LYS A 60 19.60 17.35 -3.90
C LYS A 60 20.78 16.62 -3.23
N SER A 61 21.08 16.94 -1.97
CA SER A 61 21.98 16.15 -1.12
C SER A 61 21.44 16.07 0.31
N ASN A 62 21.84 15.04 1.07
CA ASN A 62 21.41 14.87 2.47
C ASN A 62 21.84 16.04 3.37
N GLY A 63 22.99 16.66 3.09
CA GLY A 63 23.48 17.82 3.84
C GLY A 63 22.64 19.08 3.61
N ILE A 64 22.30 19.35 2.34
CA ILE A 64 21.41 20.47 1.97
C ILE A 64 20.02 20.26 2.58
N ASP A 65 19.55 19.02 2.62
CA ASP A 65 18.25 18.67 3.19
C ASP A 65 18.18 18.90 4.70
N ALA A 66 19.21 18.46 5.42
CA ALA A 66 19.33 18.71 6.85
C ALA A 66 19.42 20.21 7.18
N ASP A 67 20.20 20.99 6.41
CA ASP A 67 20.30 22.44 6.59
C ASP A 67 18.98 23.16 6.27
N THR A 68 18.27 22.70 5.23
CA THR A 68 16.93 23.18 4.87
C THR A 68 15.95 22.95 6.03
N LEU A 69 15.91 21.74 6.59
CA LEU A 69 15.03 21.41 7.71
C LEU A 69 15.38 22.18 8.98
N ALA A 70 16.66 22.39 9.28
CA ALA A 70 17.12 23.13 10.46
C ALA A 70 16.69 24.61 10.45
N ARG A 71 16.45 25.20 9.27
CA ARG A 71 15.96 26.58 9.13
C ARG A 71 14.45 26.71 9.29
N LEU A 72 13.71 25.62 9.19
CA LEU A 72 12.25 25.63 9.19
C LEU A 72 11.64 26.33 10.43
N PRO A 73 12.16 26.19 11.66
CA PRO A 73 11.62 26.90 12.82
C PRO A 73 11.82 28.42 12.74
N LEU A 74 12.85 28.88 12.02
CA LEU A 74 13.10 30.31 11.79
C LEU A 74 12.14 30.90 10.74
N VAL A 75 11.77 30.10 9.73
CA VAL A 75 10.93 30.54 8.62
C VAL A 75 9.43 30.46 8.97
N VAL A 76 9.02 29.46 9.77
CA VAL A 76 7.61 29.24 10.13
C VAL A 76 7.45 28.88 11.62
N PRO A 77 7.79 29.78 12.56
CA PRO A 77 7.84 29.47 13.99
C PRO A 77 6.50 29.00 14.56
N ALA A 78 5.39 29.64 14.19
CA ALA A 78 4.05 29.25 14.64
C ALA A 78 3.47 28.03 13.87
N GLY A 79 4.12 27.61 12.78
CA GLY A 79 3.62 26.55 11.91
C GLY A 79 4.20 25.17 12.20
N LEU A 80 5.05 25.03 13.23
CA LEU A 80 5.63 23.76 13.64
C LEU A 80 4.98 23.24 14.91
N GLN A 81 4.43 22.04 14.81
CA GLN A 81 3.91 21.34 15.97
C GLN A 81 5.03 20.56 16.63
N ALA A 82 5.15 20.70 17.96
CA ALA A 82 6.00 19.83 18.76
C ALA A 82 5.50 18.39 18.62
N LEU A 83 6.45 17.47 18.49
CA LEU A 83 6.18 16.05 18.44
C LEU A 83 5.80 15.56 19.83
N GLU A 84 4.60 15.03 19.95
CA GLU A 84 4.21 14.17 21.06
C GLU A 84 4.53 12.72 20.69
N LEU A 85 5.33 12.06 21.52
CA LEU A 85 5.60 10.65 21.36
C LEU A 85 4.34 9.84 21.70
N PRO A 86 3.96 8.86 20.87
CA PRO A 86 2.78 8.06 21.14
C PRO A 86 2.96 7.24 22.43
N GLY A 87 1.90 7.18 23.24
CA GLY A 87 1.80 6.22 24.35
C GLY A 87 1.83 4.76 23.89
N PRO A 88 1.96 3.80 24.82
CA PRO A 88 2.17 2.39 24.49
C PRO A 88 1.05 1.79 23.62
N GLU A 89 -0.21 2.12 23.88
CA GLU A 89 -1.39 1.63 23.15
C GLU A 89 -1.38 2.16 21.71
N ALA A 90 -1.15 3.46 21.55
CA ALA A 90 -1.06 4.15 20.27
C ALA A 90 0.09 3.61 19.42
N ALA A 91 1.24 3.39 20.05
CA ALA A 91 2.42 2.82 19.40
C ALA A 91 2.16 1.38 18.94
N ALA A 92 1.54 0.55 19.79
CA ALA A 92 1.17 -0.82 19.48
C ALA A 92 0.17 -0.90 18.32
N LEU A 93 -0.90 -0.08 18.35
CA LEU A 93 -1.87 0.00 17.26
C LEU A 93 -1.18 0.40 15.94
N GLY A 94 -0.35 1.45 15.96
CA GLY A 94 0.37 1.92 14.78
C GLY A 94 1.28 0.84 14.17
N ARG A 95 1.90 -0.02 14.99
CA ARG A 95 2.69 -1.17 14.49
C ARG A 95 1.81 -2.21 13.79
N ARG A 96 0.64 -2.54 14.36
CA ARG A 96 -0.30 -3.52 13.78
C ARG A 96 -0.93 -3.00 12.48
N VAL A 97 -1.31 -1.71 12.44
CA VAL A 97 -1.80 -1.05 11.22
C VAL A 97 -0.78 -1.16 10.08
N ARG A 98 0.48 -0.82 10.34
CA ARG A 98 1.55 -0.93 9.33
C ARG A 98 1.82 -2.37 8.91
N ALA A 99 1.74 -3.33 9.82
CA ALA A 99 1.91 -4.74 9.49
C ALA A 99 0.79 -5.25 8.57
N ALA A 100 -0.46 -4.95 8.91
CA ALA A 100 -1.62 -5.29 8.08
C ALA A 100 -1.53 -4.61 6.70
N ASP A 101 -1.11 -3.34 6.64
CA ASP A 101 -0.93 -2.64 5.37
C ASP A 101 0.09 -3.30 4.45
N ARG A 102 1.28 -3.64 4.98
CA ARG A 102 2.30 -4.35 4.22
C ARG A 102 1.79 -5.69 3.69
N LEU A 103 1.14 -6.48 4.53
CA LEU A 103 0.61 -7.80 4.14
C LEU A 103 -0.53 -7.67 3.10
N THR A 104 -1.36 -6.62 3.18
CA THR A 104 -2.36 -6.33 2.13
C THR A 104 -1.69 -6.05 0.78
N ARG A 105 -0.60 -5.29 0.76
CA ARG A 105 0.15 -5.00 -0.47
C ARG A 105 0.80 -6.27 -1.05
N VAL A 106 1.49 -7.05 -0.20
CA VAL A 106 2.10 -8.33 -0.61
C VAL A 106 1.05 -9.30 -1.15
N ALA A 107 -0.12 -9.41 -0.50
CA ALA A 107 -1.20 -10.25 -1.00
C ALA A 107 -1.74 -9.76 -2.36
N ALA A 108 -1.80 -8.44 -2.59
CA ALA A 108 -2.20 -7.89 -3.88
C ALA A 108 -1.16 -8.19 -4.97
N GLU A 109 0.13 -8.10 -4.65
CA GLU A 109 1.24 -8.44 -5.55
C GLU A 109 1.17 -9.91 -5.99
N HIS A 110 1.00 -10.85 -5.05
CA HIS A 110 0.80 -12.27 -5.39
C HIS A 110 -0.44 -12.51 -6.26
N LYS A 111 -1.56 -11.83 -6.00
CA LYS A 111 -2.77 -11.94 -6.84
C LYS A 111 -2.52 -11.47 -8.27
N VAL A 112 -1.76 -10.39 -8.45
CA VAL A 112 -1.40 -9.89 -9.78
C VAL A 112 -0.49 -10.91 -10.48
N ARG A 113 0.55 -11.39 -9.80
CA ARG A 113 1.47 -12.40 -10.35
C ARG A 113 0.76 -13.67 -10.78
N ILE A 114 -0.16 -14.20 -9.96
CA ILE A 114 -1.00 -15.35 -10.32
C ILE A 114 -1.80 -15.07 -11.59
N LYS A 115 -2.48 -13.92 -11.68
CA LYS A 115 -3.28 -13.56 -12.86
C LYS A 115 -2.43 -13.49 -14.13
N ASP A 116 -1.22 -12.94 -14.04
CA ASP A 116 -0.32 -12.80 -15.18
C ASP A 116 0.22 -14.16 -15.65
N LEU A 117 0.66 -15.01 -14.72
CA LEU A 117 1.08 -16.38 -15.02
C LEU A 117 -0.07 -17.21 -15.63
N VAL A 118 -1.28 -17.08 -15.10
CA VAL A 118 -2.45 -17.80 -15.63
C VAL A 118 -2.83 -17.28 -17.02
N ARG A 119 -2.69 -15.99 -17.31
CA ARG A 119 -2.90 -15.47 -18.68
C ARG A 119 -1.87 -16.01 -19.66
N GLN A 120 -0.64 -16.26 -19.22
CA GLN A 120 0.39 -16.90 -20.04
C GLN A 120 0.08 -18.40 -20.28
N LEU A 121 -0.37 -19.11 -19.25
CA LEU A 121 -0.76 -20.53 -19.36
C LEU A 121 -2.04 -20.73 -20.18
N MET A 122 -3.03 -19.88 -19.95
CA MET A 122 -4.38 -19.94 -20.52
C MET A 122 -4.86 -18.53 -20.93
N PRO A 123 -4.55 -18.07 -22.16
CA PRO A 123 -4.88 -16.72 -22.62
C PRO A 123 -6.38 -16.41 -22.59
N VAL A 124 -7.22 -17.40 -22.91
CA VAL A 124 -8.67 -17.35 -22.65
C VAL A 124 -8.88 -17.71 -21.18
N THR A 125 -8.57 -16.77 -20.28
CA THR A 125 -8.47 -17.05 -18.85
C THR A 125 -9.83 -17.41 -18.24
N PRO A 126 -9.90 -18.44 -17.37
CA PRO A 126 -11.13 -18.76 -16.64
C PRO A 126 -11.35 -17.82 -15.44
N LEU A 127 -10.37 -16.97 -15.11
CA LEU A 127 -10.42 -16.08 -13.95
C LEU A 127 -11.31 -14.86 -14.24
N THR A 128 -12.31 -14.65 -13.38
CA THR A 128 -13.22 -13.51 -13.46
C THR A 128 -13.11 -12.67 -12.18
N GLY A 129 -12.82 -11.38 -12.32
CA GLY A 129 -12.73 -10.46 -11.17
C GLY A 129 -11.65 -10.85 -10.15
N ASP A 130 -12.05 -11.01 -8.89
CA ASP A 130 -11.17 -11.36 -7.77
C ASP A 130 -10.97 -12.88 -7.65
N LEU A 131 -9.76 -13.30 -7.26
CA LEU A 131 -9.44 -14.73 -7.07
C LEU A 131 -10.21 -15.31 -5.89
N GLY A 132 -11.12 -16.24 -6.17
CA GLY A 132 -11.87 -16.98 -5.16
C GLY A 132 -11.14 -18.22 -4.64
N GLN A 133 -11.65 -18.82 -3.56
CA GLN A 133 -11.06 -20.04 -2.98
C GLN A 133 -11.09 -21.24 -3.96
N ALA A 134 -12.14 -21.34 -4.77
CA ALA A 134 -12.23 -22.36 -5.82
C ALA A 134 -11.13 -22.17 -6.89
N ASP A 135 -10.88 -20.94 -7.33
CA ASP A 135 -9.82 -20.66 -8.32
C ASP A 135 -8.46 -21.02 -7.76
N LEU A 136 -8.17 -20.60 -6.52
CA LEU A 136 -6.91 -20.94 -5.86
C LEU A 136 -6.74 -22.45 -5.68
N ALA A 137 -7.81 -23.18 -5.36
CA ALA A 137 -7.76 -24.64 -5.22
C ALA A 137 -7.47 -25.36 -6.55
N VAL A 138 -8.05 -24.88 -7.66
CA VAL A 138 -7.76 -25.41 -8.99
C VAL A 138 -6.31 -25.10 -9.38
N LEU A 139 -5.88 -23.84 -9.24
CA LEU A 139 -4.55 -23.39 -9.63
C LEU A 139 -3.43 -24.07 -8.84
N GLU A 140 -3.61 -24.28 -7.54
CA GLU A 140 -2.60 -24.95 -6.71
C GLU A 140 -2.34 -26.41 -7.14
N ARG A 141 -3.33 -27.08 -7.72
CA ARG A 141 -3.26 -28.52 -8.04
C ARG A 141 -3.19 -28.84 -9.53
N TYR A 142 -3.75 -27.96 -10.37
CA TYR A 142 -4.00 -28.19 -11.79
C TYR A 142 -3.77 -26.92 -12.62
N ALA A 143 -2.77 -26.09 -12.30
CA ALA A 143 -2.43 -24.93 -13.14
C ALA A 143 -1.97 -25.34 -14.56
N ASP A 144 -1.30 -26.48 -14.72
CA ASP A 144 -0.96 -27.02 -16.06
C ASP A 144 -2.27 -27.43 -16.77
N PRO A 145 -2.62 -26.81 -17.91
CA PRO A 145 -3.87 -27.10 -18.61
C PRO A 145 -3.97 -28.56 -19.09
N ARG A 146 -2.85 -29.23 -19.38
CA ARG A 146 -2.82 -30.65 -19.76
C ARG A 146 -3.17 -31.53 -18.57
N ALA A 147 -2.60 -31.23 -17.40
CA ALA A 147 -2.91 -31.93 -16.16
C ALA A 147 -4.37 -31.71 -15.72
N LEU A 148 -4.89 -30.48 -15.90
CA LEU A 148 -6.29 -30.14 -15.67
C LEU A 148 -7.24 -30.97 -16.54
N LEU A 149 -6.96 -31.07 -17.84
CA LEU A 149 -7.76 -31.89 -18.75
C LEU A 149 -7.73 -33.37 -18.38
N LYS A 150 -6.54 -33.90 -18.06
CA LYS A 150 -6.32 -35.29 -17.61
C LYS A 150 -7.06 -35.61 -16.31
N ALA A 151 -7.23 -34.64 -15.40
CA ALA A 151 -7.97 -34.85 -14.15
C ALA A 151 -9.46 -35.20 -14.38
N GLY A 152 -10.03 -34.79 -15.52
CA GLY A 152 -11.41 -35.08 -15.89
C GLY A 152 -12.45 -34.15 -15.23
N PRO A 153 -13.68 -34.11 -15.76
CA PRO A 153 -14.73 -33.21 -15.27
C PRO A 153 -15.16 -33.54 -13.83
N ALA A 154 -15.39 -34.82 -13.50
CA ALA A 154 -15.86 -35.23 -12.19
C ALA A 154 -14.93 -34.80 -11.04
N ARG A 155 -13.61 -34.99 -11.20
CA ARG A 155 -12.62 -34.61 -10.19
C ARG A 155 -12.54 -33.10 -10.02
N LEU A 156 -12.61 -32.35 -11.11
CA LEU A 156 -12.58 -30.89 -11.07
C LEU A 156 -13.84 -30.32 -10.42
N THR A 157 -15.01 -30.85 -10.74
CA THR A 157 -16.29 -30.49 -10.10
C THR A 157 -16.25 -30.75 -8.60
N ALA A 158 -15.77 -31.92 -8.17
CA ALA A 158 -15.66 -32.25 -6.75
C ALA A 158 -14.71 -31.29 -6.01
N LEU A 159 -13.56 -30.96 -6.62
CA LEU A 159 -12.60 -29.99 -6.06
C LEU A 159 -13.22 -28.60 -5.90
N ILE A 160 -13.85 -28.09 -6.97
CA ILE A 160 -14.47 -26.76 -6.98
C ILE A 160 -15.63 -26.69 -6.00
N SER A 161 -16.50 -27.69 -5.97
CA SER A 161 -17.63 -27.76 -5.05
C SER A 161 -17.16 -27.77 -3.59
N LYS A 162 -16.15 -28.58 -3.27
CA LYS A 162 -15.55 -28.61 -1.94
C LYS A 162 -14.95 -27.24 -1.55
N ALA A 163 -14.14 -26.64 -2.43
CA ALA A 163 -13.46 -25.38 -2.13
C ALA A 163 -14.42 -24.16 -2.07
N SER A 164 -15.55 -24.23 -2.77
CA SER A 164 -16.58 -23.21 -2.77
C SER A 164 -17.73 -23.48 -1.80
N HIS A 165 -17.65 -24.53 -0.97
CA HIS A 165 -18.75 -24.95 -0.08
C HIS A 165 -20.09 -25.16 -0.81
N GLY A 166 -20.04 -25.71 -2.03
CA GLY A 166 -21.21 -26.01 -2.84
C GLY A 166 -21.72 -24.85 -3.71
N HIS A 167 -21.17 -23.64 -3.59
CA HIS A 167 -21.61 -22.49 -4.39
C HIS A 167 -21.24 -22.60 -5.88
N GLN A 168 -20.22 -23.38 -6.22
CA GLN A 168 -19.77 -23.61 -7.59
C GLN A 168 -19.62 -25.12 -7.84
N GLY A 169 -19.69 -25.54 -9.10
CA GLY A 169 -19.65 -26.96 -9.43
C GLY A 169 -19.35 -27.24 -10.90
N ALA A 170 -20.21 -28.01 -11.56
CA ALA A 170 -19.99 -28.52 -12.90
C ALA A 170 -19.79 -27.41 -13.95
N GLU A 171 -20.60 -26.36 -13.90
CA GLU A 171 -20.50 -25.23 -14.84
C GLU A 171 -19.14 -24.54 -14.74
N ARG A 172 -18.69 -24.22 -13.52
CA ARG A 172 -17.37 -23.63 -13.30
C ARG A 172 -16.25 -24.56 -13.75
N ALA A 173 -16.38 -25.86 -13.49
CA ALA A 173 -15.41 -26.86 -13.98
C ALA A 173 -15.35 -26.90 -15.52
N ALA A 174 -16.48 -26.75 -16.20
CA ALA A 174 -16.54 -26.68 -17.66
C ALA A 174 -15.81 -25.44 -18.20
N VAL A 175 -15.97 -24.27 -17.56
CA VAL A 175 -15.22 -23.04 -17.92
C VAL A 175 -13.71 -23.27 -17.84
N TRP A 176 -13.21 -23.83 -16.74
CA TRP A 176 -11.79 -24.16 -16.57
C TRP A 176 -11.28 -25.12 -17.65
N ARG A 177 -12.07 -26.16 -17.97
CA ARG A 177 -11.71 -27.13 -19.01
C ARG A 177 -11.71 -26.50 -20.41
N ALA A 178 -12.68 -25.65 -20.72
CA ALA A 178 -12.74 -24.95 -22.00
C ALA A 178 -11.50 -24.06 -22.20
N SER A 179 -11.12 -23.28 -21.17
CA SER A 179 -9.88 -22.49 -21.17
C SER A 179 -8.64 -23.35 -21.36
N ALA A 180 -8.55 -24.49 -20.67
CA ALA A 180 -7.42 -25.40 -20.80
C ALA A 180 -7.33 -26.04 -22.19
N THR A 181 -8.46 -26.47 -22.77
CA THR A 181 -8.51 -26.99 -24.14
C THR A 181 -8.03 -25.94 -25.14
N ALA A 182 -8.53 -24.71 -25.05
CA ALA A 182 -8.13 -23.62 -25.93
C ALA A 182 -6.63 -23.32 -25.83
N ALA A 183 -6.06 -23.36 -24.62
CA ALA A 183 -4.63 -23.16 -24.40
C ALA A 183 -3.76 -24.26 -25.01
N VAL A 184 -4.14 -25.53 -24.80
CA VAL A 184 -3.40 -26.67 -25.37
C VAL A 184 -3.45 -26.65 -26.89
N GLN A 185 -4.59 -26.27 -27.48
CA GLN A 185 -4.71 -26.11 -28.93
C GLN A 185 -3.85 -24.95 -29.46
N LEU A 186 -3.88 -23.78 -28.80
CA LEU A 186 -3.11 -22.61 -29.21
C LEU A 186 -1.60 -22.90 -29.24
N TYR A 187 -1.09 -23.57 -28.21
CA TYR A 187 0.34 -23.85 -28.08
C TYR A 187 0.77 -25.19 -28.68
N ALA A 188 -0.12 -25.94 -29.35
CA ALA A 188 0.15 -27.29 -29.83
C ALA A 188 1.41 -27.40 -30.71
N ALA A 189 1.66 -26.38 -31.55
CA ALA A 189 2.81 -26.32 -32.45
C ALA A 189 4.02 -25.56 -31.86
N TYR A 190 3.92 -25.03 -30.64
CA TYR A 190 4.97 -24.22 -30.01
C TYR A 190 5.68 -25.00 -28.89
N PRO A 191 6.82 -25.65 -29.18
CA PRO A 191 7.53 -26.49 -28.19
C PRO A 191 8.14 -25.67 -27.04
N GLY A 192 8.29 -24.36 -27.21
CA GLY A 192 8.88 -23.48 -26.21
C GLY A 192 7.97 -23.16 -25.03
N MET A 193 6.72 -23.63 -25.00
CA MET A 193 5.79 -23.36 -23.90
C MET A 193 6.11 -24.22 -22.66
N PRO A 194 6.60 -23.64 -21.55
CA PRO A 194 7.03 -24.40 -20.37
C PRO A 194 5.85 -24.57 -19.40
N PHE A 195 4.87 -25.39 -19.79
CA PHE A 195 3.62 -25.57 -19.02
C PHE A 195 3.84 -26.02 -17.57
N THR A 196 4.75 -26.95 -17.34
CA THR A 196 5.04 -27.47 -15.99
C THR A 196 5.68 -26.41 -15.11
N ASP A 197 6.68 -25.70 -15.64
CA ASP A 197 7.47 -24.75 -14.86
C ASP A 197 6.61 -23.54 -14.47
N LEU A 198 5.79 -23.03 -15.41
CA LEU A 198 4.83 -21.97 -15.13
C LEU A 198 3.72 -22.42 -14.17
N ALA A 199 3.28 -23.68 -14.23
CA ALA A 199 2.31 -24.22 -13.29
C ALA A 199 2.89 -24.32 -11.86
N ASP A 200 4.17 -24.68 -11.73
CA ASP A 200 4.88 -24.73 -10.46
C ASP A 200 5.09 -23.34 -9.85
N GLU A 201 5.37 -22.32 -10.69
CA GLU A 201 5.37 -20.92 -10.27
C GLU A 201 3.99 -20.50 -9.75
N VAL A 202 2.91 -20.81 -10.48
CA VAL A 202 1.53 -20.51 -10.03
C VAL A 202 1.24 -21.16 -8.68
N ALA A 203 1.57 -22.44 -8.52
CA ALA A 203 1.36 -23.15 -7.26
C ALA A 203 2.15 -22.52 -6.10
N THR A 204 3.37 -22.04 -6.37
CA THR A 204 4.18 -21.31 -5.39
C THR A 204 3.51 -20.00 -4.98
N GLU A 205 3.07 -19.19 -5.93
CA GLU A 205 2.38 -17.93 -5.67
C GLU A 205 1.07 -18.13 -4.89
N VAL A 206 0.31 -19.20 -5.19
CA VAL A 206 -0.90 -19.53 -4.43
C VAL A 206 -0.58 -19.86 -2.96
N ARG A 207 0.48 -20.64 -2.70
CA ARG A 207 0.92 -20.96 -1.32
C ARG A 207 1.37 -19.70 -0.56
N LEU A 208 2.12 -18.81 -1.22
CA LEU A 208 2.56 -17.54 -0.64
C LEU A 208 1.38 -16.60 -0.35
N LEU A 209 0.42 -16.51 -1.27
CA LEU A 209 -0.80 -15.73 -1.08
C LEU A 209 -1.60 -16.23 0.13
N ARG A 210 -1.82 -17.54 0.25
CA ARG A 210 -2.55 -18.13 1.39
C ARG A 210 -1.84 -17.87 2.71
N THR A 211 -0.53 -18.06 2.76
CA THR A 211 0.27 -17.77 3.96
C THR A 211 0.16 -16.30 4.34
N THR A 212 0.28 -15.40 3.37
CA THR A 212 0.13 -13.94 3.56
C THR A 212 -1.27 -13.58 4.05
N GLN A 213 -2.32 -14.21 3.52
CA GLN A 213 -3.70 -13.98 3.94
C GLN A 213 -3.97 -14.46 5.37
N THR A 214 -3.41 -15.60 5.78
CA THR A 214 -3.48 -16.09 7.16
C THR A 214 -2.82 -15.10 8.12
N GLU A 215 -1.60 -14.66 7.81
CA GLU A 215 -0.88 -13.67 8.62
C GLU A 215 -1.61 -12.32 8.65
N LEU A 216 -2.20 -11.89 7.53
CA LEU A 216 -3.02 -10.69 7.45
C LEU A 216 -4.24 -10.80 8.37
N GLY A 217 -4.91 -11.95 8.40
CA GLY A 217 -6.02 -12.23 9.31
C GLY A 217 -5.60 -12.12 10.78
N ARG A 218 -4.48 -12.76 11.15
CA ARG A 218 -3.90 -12.71 12.51
C ARG A 218 -3.55 -11.28 12.93
N HIS A 219 -2.84 -10.54 12.08
CA HIS A 219 -2.51 -9.15 12.33
C HIS A 219 -3.73 -8.23 12.34
N GLY A 220 -4.74 -8.55 11.53
CA GLY A 220 -6.04 -7.88 11.51
C GLY A 220 -6.75 -8.00 12.86
N ALA A 221 -6.90 -9.21 13.39
CA ALA A 221 -7.52 -9.43 14.70
C ALA A 221 -6.77 -8.72 15.83
N GLN A 222 -5.44 -8.78 15.83
CA GLN A 222 -4.60 -8.07 16.81
C GLN A 222 -4.71 -6.55 16.69
N ARG A 223 -4.86 -6.00 15.47
CA ARG A 223 -5.12 -4.58 15.24
C ARG A 223 -6.45 -4.17 15.86
N GLU A 224 -7.50 -4.97 15.67
CA GLU A 224 -8.81 -4.69 16.27
C GLU A 224 -8.77 -4.72 17.80
N GLN A 225 -8.04 -5.66 18.38
CA GLN A 225 -7.85 -5.69 19.84
C GLN A 225 -7.08 -4.46 20.34
N ALA A 226 -5.98 -4.07 19.69
CA ALA A 226 -5.22 -2.88 20.06
C ALA A 226 -6.03 -1.58 19.92
N TYR A 227 -6.91 -1.52 18.93
CA TYR A 227 -7.76 -0.35 18.70
C TYR A 227 -8.70 -0.05 19.89
N ARG A 228 -9.21 -1.08 20.57
CA ARG A 228 -10.07 -0.91 21.76
C ARG A 228 -9.37 -0.18 22.92
N TRP A 229 -8.05 -0.29 23.01
CA TRP A 229 -7.26 0.39 24.05
C TRP A 229 -6.82 1.78 23.62
N ALA A 230 -6.53 1.97 22.34
CA ALA A 230 -6.16 3.27 21.79
C ALA A 230 -7.36 4.23 21.67
N ASP A 231 -8.57 3.70 21.45
CA ASP A 231 -9.81 4.47 21.31
C ASP A 231 -10.96 3.77 22.06
N PRO A 232 -10.99 3.82 23.41
CA PRO A 232 -12.01 3.13 24.19
C PRO A 232 -13.45 3.57 23.85
N GLY A 233 -13.62 4.85 23.51
CA GLY A 233 -14.90 5.42 23.10
C GLY A 233 -15.29 5.11 21.65
N GLN A 234 -14.42 4.46 20.88
CA GLN A 234 -14.60 4.19 19.44
C GLN A 234 -14.98 5.44 18.63
N LEU A 235 -14.46 6.61 19.04
CA LEU A 235 -14.78 7.90 18.44
C LEU A 235 -14.36 7.95 16.97
N ALA A 236 -13.21 7.37 16.61
CA ALA A 236 -12.77 7.33 15.22
C ALA A 236 -13.70 6.48 14.32
N ARG A 237 -14.39 5.48 14.88
CA ARG A 237 -15.40 4.69 14.16
C ARG A 237 -16.72 5.43 14.00
N SER A 238 -17.19 6.10 15.05
CA SER A 238 -18.44 6.87 14.98
C SER A 238 -18.33 8.05 14.01
N LEU A 239 -17.15 8.67 13.92
CA LEU A 239 -16.85 9.74 12.97
C LEU A 239 -16.60 9.26 11.53
N CYS A 240 -16.28 7.97 11.34
CA CYS A 240 -16.02 7.38 10.02
C CYS A 240 -16.80 6.07 9.80
N PRO A 241 -18.15 6.12 9.75
CA PRO A 241 -18.98 4.92 9.74
C PRO A 241 -18.87 4.11 8.44
N ALA A 242 -18.48 4.73 7.32
CA ALA A 242 -18.44 4.10 6.01
C ALA A 242 -17.34 3.03 5.83
N SER A 243 -16.41 2.88 6.78
CA SER A 243 -15.40 1.83 6.68
C SER A 243 -14.84 1.42 8.06
N PRO A 244 -15.51 0.48 8.76
CA PRO A 244 -15.10 0.04 10.10
C PRO A 244 -13.66 -0.48 10.18
N ARG A 245 -13.13 -0.99 9.05
CA ARG A 245 -11.74 -1.46 8.90
C ARG A 245 -10.73 -0.32 8.68
N SER A 246 -11.18 0.86 8.27
CA SER A 246 -10.32 2.05 8.06
C SER A 246 -10.19 2.87 9.34
N ALA A 247 -11.14 2.82 10.26
CA ALA A 247 -11.09 3.61 11.50
C ALA A 247 -9.78 3.40 12.30
N PRO A 248 -9.23 2.18 12.46
CA PRO A 248 -7.91 2.01 13.08
C PRO A 248 -6.75 2.66 12.31
N ARG A 249 -6.89 2.88 10.99
CA ARG A 249 -5.91 3.61 10.15
C ARG A 249 -6.05 5.12 10.29
N CYS A 250 -7.28 5.61 10.45
CA CYS A 250 -7.60 7.03 10.55
C CYS A 250 -7.46 7.59 11.97
N TRP A 251 -7.36 6.72 12.99
CA TRP A 251 -7.21 7.13 14.38
C TRP A 251 -5.92 7.91 14.61
N SER A 252 -6.05 9.01 15.36
CA SER A 252 -4.94 9.79 15.89
C SER A 252 -5.16 10.07 17.38
N PRO A 253 -4.09 10.24 18.19
CA PRO A 253 -4.23 10.64 19.60
C PRO A 253 -5.06 11.93 19.78
N ARG A 254 -4.99 12.83 18.79
CA ARG A 254 -5.68 14.14 18.80
C ARG A 254 -7.18 14.04 18.50
N SER A 255 -7.64 12.98 17.82
CA SER A 255 -9.07 12.74 17.54
C SER A 255 -9.85 12.22 18.76
N ALA A 256 -9.17 11.92 19.87
CA ALA A 256 -9.80 11.57 21.15
C ALA A 256 -10.09 12.78 22.05
N ASP A 257 -9.69 13.98 21.63
CA ASP A 257 -9.99 15.24 22.31
C ASP A 257 -11.17 15.93 21.60
N PRO A 258 -12.36 16.05 22.21
CA PRO A 258 -13.53 16.69 21.60
C PRO A 258 -13.32 18.19 21.31
N THR A 259 -12.21 18.78 21.77
CA THR A 259 -11.85 20.18 21.51
C THR A 259 -10.85 20.37 20.37
N GLY A 260 -10.31 19.27 19.81
CA GLY A 260 -9.30 19.30 18.75
C GLY A 260 -9.91 19.34 17.34
N SER A 261 -9.73 20.44 16.62
CA SER A 261 -10.11 20.55 15.21
C SER A 261 -9.53 19.39 14.37
N PRO A 262 -10.35 18.73 13.52
CA PRO A 262 -9.89 17.61 12.71
C PRO A 262 -8.84 18.07 11.70
N PRO A 263 -7.88 17.20 11.32
CA PRO A 263 -6.96 17.51 10.23
C PRO A 263 -7.75 17.73 8.93
N PRO A 264 -7.30 18.63 8.04
CA PRO A 264 -7.98 18.88 6.78
C PRO A 264 -8.07 17.58 5.98
N ARG A 265 -9.29 17.26 5.54
CA ARG A 265 -9.53 16.16 4.60
C ARG A 265 -8.65 16.43 3.37
N THR A 266 -7.74 15.52 3.05
CA THR A 266 -7.13 15.50 1.72
C THR A 266 -8.25 15.28 0.72
N SER A 267 -8.61 16.34 0.00
CA SER A 267 -9.55 16.30 -1.10
C SER A 267 -9.08 15.26 -2.11
N ALA A 268 -9.93 14.28 -2.39
CA ALA A 268 -9.77 13.43 -3.56
C ALA A 268 -9.76 14.33 -4.82
N PRO A 269 -8.96 14.02 -5.85
CA PRO A 269 -8.98 14.79 -7.07
C PRO A 269 -10.34 14.63 -7.74
N THR A 270 -11.02 15.76 -7.94
CA THR A 270 -12.23 15.86 -8.77
C THR A 270 -11.91 15.33 -10.17
N PRO A 271 -12.74 14.46 -10.78
CA PRO A 271 -12.55 14.06 -12.17
C PRO A 271 -12.69 15.30 -13.06
N GLY A 272 -11.63 15.64 -13.79
CA GLY A 272 -11.61 16.78 -14.68
C GLY A 272 -12.67 16.66 -15.79
N ARG A 273 -13.43 17.73 -16.00
CA ARG A 273 -14.25 17.90 -17.21
C ARG A 273 -13.37 17.80 -18.46
N PRO A 274 -13.83 17.14 -19.54
CA PRO A 274 -13.08 17.12 -20.80
C PRO A 274 -12.96 18.53 -21.38
N ARG A 275 -11.75 18.88 -21.81
CA ARG A 275 -11.44 20.14 -22.50
C ARG A 275 -12.02 20.09 -23.91
N GLU A 276 -12.81 21.11 -24.23
CA GLU A 276 -13.36 21.38 -25.56
C GLU A 276 -12.21 21.66 -26.57
N PRO A 277 -12.28 21.14 -27.81
CA PRO A 277 -11.23 21.37 -28.80
C PRO A 277 -11.23 22.81 -29.31
N ARG A 278 -10.08 23.47 -29.21
CA ARG A 278 -9.84 24.81 -29.78
C ARG A 278 -9.97 24.74 -31.31
N ARG A 279 -10.83 25.62 -31.88
CA ARG A 279 -10.91 25.86 -33.32
C ARG A 279 -9.57 26.35 -33.89
N PRO A 280 -9.18 25.95 -35.12
CA PRO A 280 -7.97 26.47 -35.76
C PRO A 280 -8.17 27.93 -36.19
N ALA A 281 -7.12 28.74 -36.02
CA ALA A 281 -7.08 30.13 -36.46
C ALA A 281 -6.87 30.21 -37.98
N THR A 282 -7.67 31.06 -38.62
CA THR A 282 -7.58 31.46 -40.03
C THR A 282 -6.29 32.26 -40.28
N PRO A 283 -5.59 32.09 -41.42
CA PRO A 283 -4.38 32.85 -41.72
C PRO A 283 -4.74 34.21 -42.34
N THR A 284 -4.23 35.30 -41.76
CA THR A 284 -4.29 36.63 -42.37
C THR A 284 -2.97 36.90 -43.11
N ALA A 285 -3.10 37.15 -44.41
CA ALA A 285 -2.03 37.54 -45.31
C ALA A 285 -1.62 39.02 -45.12
N THR A 286 -0.33 39.32 -45.31
CA THR A 286 0.21 40.62 -45.76
C THR A 286 1.68 40.38 -46.12
N ALA A 287 2.01 40.27 -47.41
CA ALA A 287 2.36 41.34 -48.35
C ALA A 287 3.85 41.72 -48.29
N ASN A 288 4.53 41.31 -49.36
CA ASN A 288 5.90 41.59 -49.79
C ASN A 288 6.14 43.08 -50.10
N PRO A 289 7.41 43.45 -50.33
CA PRO A 289 7.85 43.96 -51.62
C PRO A 289 8.49 42.86 -52.49
#